data_AF-A0A452ZPY6-F1
#
_entry.id   AF-A0A452ZPY6-F1
#
_cell.length_a   1.000
_cell.length_b   1.000
_cell.length_c   1.000
_cell.angle_alpha   90.00
_cell.angle_beta   90.00
_cell.angle_gamma   90.00
#
_symmetry.space_group_name_H-M   'P 1'
#
loop_
_entity.id
_entity.type
_entity.pdbx_description
1 polymer ?
#
loop_
_entity_poly.entity_id
_entity_poly.type
_entity_poly.pdbx_seq_one_letter_code
_entity_poly.pdbx_strand_id
1 'polypeptide(L)'
;ALVARALLENPQLIDWRLVFKALYGLVALICGNGYIVGINQIYDIGIDKVNKPYLPIAAGDLSVQSAWLLVVAFAVVGFSIVVSNFGPFITSLYCLGLFLGTIYSVPPFRLKRYPVAAFLIIATVRGFLLNFGVYYATRAALGLTFQWR
;
A
#
# COMPACT_ATOMS: atom_id res chain seq x y z
N ALA A 1 -3.15 -16.97 22.00
CA ALA A 1 -3.52 -17.30 23.40
C ALA A 1 -2.87 -16.33 24.40
N LEU A 2 -1.54 -16.17 24.41
CA LEU A 2 -0.84 -15.33 25.39
C LEU A 2 -1.19 -13.83 25.30
N VAL A 3 -1.21 -13.25 24.09
CA VAL A 3 -1.56 -11.83 23.87
C VAL A 3 -3.00 -11.53 24.28
N ALA A 4 -3.93 -12.41 23.92
CA ALA A 4 -5.34 -12.25 24.30
C ALA A 4 -5.53 -12.28 25.82
N ARG A 5 -4.85 -13.19 26.54
CA ARG A 5 -4.84 -13.19 28.00
C ARG A 5 -4.23 -11.92 28.58
N ALA A 6 -3.06 -11.50 28.10
CA ALA A 6 -2.39 -10.29 28.57
C ALA A 6 -3.25 -9.02 28.40
N LEU A 7 -3.99 -8.92 27.29
CA LEU A 7 -4.93 -7.82 27.02
C LEU A 7 -6.16 -7.87 27.93
N LEU A 8 -6.71 -9.07 28.20
CA LEU A 8 -7.85 -9.26 29.10
C LEU A 8 -7.48 -9.01 30.57
N GLU A 9 -6.25 -9.35 30.96
CA GLU A 9 -5.74 -9.15 32.31
C GLU A 9 -5.31 -7.70 32.57
N ASN A 10 -5.01 -6.93 31.51
CA ASN A 10 -4.55 -5.54 31.62
C ASN A 10 -5.33 -4.58 30.70
N PRO A 11 -6.66 -4.46 30.86
CA PRO A 11 -7.47 -3.60 29.99
C PRO A 11 -7.06 -2.11 30.10
N GLN A 12 -6.54 -1.69 31.25
CA GLN A 12 -6.00 -0.34 31.45
C GLN A 12 -4.78 0.01 30.58
N LEU A 13 -4.08 -0.97 30.01
CA LEU A 13 -2.91 -0.74 29.16
C LEU A 13 -3.29 -0.59 27.67
N ILE A 14 -4.57 -0.74 27.31
CA ILE A 14 -5.02 -0.59 25.92
C ILE A 14 -5.09 0.90 25.58
N ASP A 15 -4.14 1.37 24.77
CA ASP A 15 -4.21 2.70 24.19
C ASP A 15 -5.01 2.68 22.88
N TRP A 16 -6.25 3.15 22.96
CA TRP A 16 -7.13 3.30 21.80
C TRP A 16 -6.56 4.21 20.72
N ARG A 17 -5.68 5.16 21.06
CA ARG A 17 -5.02 6.03 20.06
C ARG A 17 -4.13 5.21 19.14
N LEU A 18 -3.43 4.21 19.66
CA LEU A 18 -2.61 3.30 18.87
C LEU A 18 -3.45 2.45 17.93
N VAL A 19 -4.62 2.00 18.39
CA VAL A 19 -5.58 1.24 17.56
C VAL A 19 -6.08 2.09 16.39
N PHE A 20 -6.52 3.32 16.65
CA PHE A 20 -6.94 4.24 15.58
C PHE A 20 -5.80 4.59 14.62
N LYS A 21 -4.59 4.81 15.14
CA LYS A 21 -3.41 5.04 14.31
C LYS A 21 -3.09 3.83 13.43
N ALA A 22 -3.19 2.61 13.96
CA ALA A 22 -3.02 1.39 13.17
C ALA A 22 -4.11 1.24 12.09
N LEU A 23 -5.37 1.55 12.41
CA LEU A 23 -6.48 1.58 11.46
C LEU A 23 -6.23 2.56 10.31
N TYR A 24 -5.79 3.79 10.60
CA TYR A 24 -5.41 4.75 9.56
C TYR A 24 -4.27 4.23 8.70
N GLY A 25 -3.26 3.60 9.32
CA GLY A 25 -2.17 2.95 8.60
C GLY A 25 -2.67 1.85 7.66
N LEU A 26 -3.59 1.01 8.13
CA LEU A 26 -4.20 -0.05 7.33
C LEU A 26 -4.97 0.53 6.13
N VAL A 27 -5.78 1.57 6.33
CA VAL A 27 -6.52 2.24 5.25
C VAL A 27 -5.55 2.82 4.23
N ALA A 28 -4.46 3.46 4.66
CA ALA A 28 -3.42 3.98 3.76
C ALA A 28 -2.76 2.86 2.95
N LEU A 29 -2.47 1.71 3.56
CA LEU A 29 -1.89 0.56 2.85
C LEU A 29 -2.87 -0.05 1.83
N ILE A 30 -4.15 -0.16 2.18
CA ILE A 30 -5.20 -0.60 1.25
C ILE A 30 -5.29 0.36 0.06
N CYS A 31 -5.27 1.67 0.32
CA CYS A 31 -5.27 2.70 -0.72
C CYS A 31 -4.03 2.57 -1.63
N GLY A 32 -2.83 2.43 -1.05
CA GLY A 32 -1.60 2.25 -1.84
C GLY A 32 -1.63 0.99 -2.70
N ASN A 33 -2.15 -0.12 -2.16
CA ASN A 33 -2.33 -1.35 -2.93
C ASN A 33 -3.37 -1.18 -4.05
N GLY A 34 -4.51 -0.56 -3.73
CA GLY A 34 -5.57 -0.27 -4.69
C GLY A 34 -5.10 0.62 -5.84
N TYR A 35 -4.26 1.62 -5.57
CA TYR A 35 -3.62 2.43 -6.60
C TYR A 35 -2.76 1.58 -7.54
N ILE A 36 -1.82 0.81 -6.99
CA ILE A 36 -0.84 0.02 -7.78
C ILE A 36 -1.56 -1.06 -8.60
N VAL A 37 -2.53 -1.76 -8.02
CA VAL A 37 -3.29 -2.79 -8.73
C VAL A 37 -4.22 -2.17 -9.76
N GLY A 38 -4.91 -1.09 -9.41
CA GLY A 38 -5.85 -0.41 -10.30
C GLY A 38 -5.15 0.18 -11.53
N ILE A 39 -4.03 0.88 -11.35
CA ILE A 39 -3.25 1.40 -12.49
C ILE A 39 -2.76 0.24 -13.36
N ASN A 40 -2.30 -0.85 -12.76
CA ASN A 40 -1.87 -2.02 -13.53
C ASN A 40 -3.00 -2.59 -14.39
N GLN A 41 -4.20 -2.78 -13.83
CA GLN A 41 -5.35 -3.29 -14.57
C GLN A 41 -5.78 -2.36 -15.71
N ILE A 42 -5.76 -1.03 -15.50
CA ILE A 42 -6.10 -0.04 -16.53
C ILE A 42 -5.17 -0.15 -17.75
N TYR A 43 -3.87 -0.31 -17.53
CA TYR A 43 -2.90 -0.43 -18.64
C TYR A 43 -2.82 -1.85 -19.25
N ASP A 44 -3.33 -2.85 -18.54
CA ASP A 44 -3.30 -4.25 -18.96
C ASP A 44 -4.65 -4.79 -19.42
N ILE A 45 -5.69 -3.96 -19.60
CA ILE A 45 -7.07 -4.40 -19.94
C ILE A 45 -7.09 -5.46 -21.06
N GLY A 46 -6.37 -5.24 -22.16
CA GLY A 46 -6.35 -6.19 -23.28
C GLY A 46 -5.71 -7.54 -22.92
N ILE A 47 -4.69 -7.54 -22.07
CA ILE A 47 -4.00 -8.75 -21.59
C ILE A 47 -4.89 -9.45 -20.55
N ASP A 48 -5.46 -8.69 -19.63
CA ASP A 48 -6.31 -9.20 -18.56
C ASP A 48 -7.63 -9.76 -19.09
N LYS A 49 -8.17 -9.26 -20.21
CA LYS A 49 -9.32 -9.89 -20.89
C LYS A 49 -9.06 -11.33 -21.31
N VAL A 50 -7.81 -11.66 -21.66
CA VAL A 50 -7.44 -13.03 -22.06
C VAL A 50 -7.04 -13.87 -20.85
N ASN A 51 -6.20 -13.33 -19.96
CA ASN A 51 -5.61 -14.10 -18.87
C ASN A 51 -6.46 -14.12 -17.58
N LYS A 52 -7.25 -13.07 -17.34
CA LYS A 52 -7.98 -12.81 -16.08
C LYS A 52 -9.33 -12.12 -16.36
N PRO A 53 -10.23 -12.77 -17.11
CA PRO A 53 -11.48 -12.14 -17.56
C PRO A 53 -12.42 -11.75 -16.41
N TYR A 54 -12.25 -12.32 -15.23
CA TYR A 54 -13.03 -12.02 -14.02
C TYR A 54 -12.67 -10.69 -13.35
N LEU A 55 -11.63 -9.98 -13.80
CA LEU A 55 -11.25 -8.70 -13.19
C LEU A 55 -12.25 -7.60 -13.56
N PRO A 56 -12.57 -6.66 -12.66
CA PRO A 56 -13.67 -5.70 -12.86
C PRO A 56 -13.56 -4.87 -14.16
N ILE A 57 -12.35 -4.44 -14.53
CA ILE A 57 -12.13 -3.66 -15.75
C ILE A 57 -12.11 -4.54 -17.00
N ALA A 58 -11.64 -5.79 -16.88
CA ALA A 58 -11.59 -6.74 -17.99
C ALA A 58 -12.98 -7.31 -18.34
N ALA A 59 -13.78 -7.61 -17.30
CA ALA A 59 -15.17 -8.06 -17.40
C ALA A 59 -16.11 -6.98 -17.95
N GLY A 60 -15.75 -5.70 -17.78
CA GLY A 60 -16.59 -4.56 -18.16
C GLY A 60 -17.52 -4.08 -17.05
N ASP A 61 -17.48 -4.70 -15.87
CA ASP A 61 -18.24 -4.28 -14.68
C ASP A 61 -17.84 -2.89 -14.19
N LEU A 62 -16.57 -2.50 -14.44
CA LEU A 62 -16.03 -1.19 -14.10
C LEU A 62 -15.55 -0.46 -15.36
N SER A 63 -16.10 0.72 -15.62
CA SER A 63 -15.65 1.57 -16.73
C SER A 63 -14.22 2.06 -16.51
N VAL A 64 -13.47 2.30 -17.59
CA VAL A 64 -12.09 2.81 -17.52
C VAL A 64 -12.05 4.19 -16.84
N GLN A 65 -13.07 5.02 -17.05
CA GLN A 65 -13.18 6.34 -16.41
C GLN A 65 -13.37 6.21 -14.89
N SER A 66 -14.27 5.31 -14.46
CA SER A 66 -14.50 5.02 -13.03
C SER A 66 -13.26 4.40 -12.39
N ALA A 67 -12.54 3.54 -13.09
CA ALA A 67 -11.29 2.96 -12.62
C ALA A 67 -10.22 4.04 -12.40
N TRP A 68 -10.05 4.98 -13.33
CA TRP A 68 -9.15 6.12 -13.15
C TRP A 68 -9.54 6.99 -11.95
N LEU A 69 -10.83 7.29 -11.80
CA LEU A 69 -11.33 8.06 -10.66
C LEU A 69 -11.01 7.35 -9.33
N LEU A 70 -11.21 6.03 -9.27
CA LEU A 70 -10.91 5.23 -8.09
C LEU A 70 -9.40 5.19 -7.79
N VAL A 71 -8.55 5.03 -8.81
CA VAL A 71 -7.09 5.06 -8.67
C VAL A 71 -6.61 6.41 -8.13
N VAL A 72 -7.10 7.52 -8.70
CA VAL A 72 -6.76 8.86 -8.22
C VAL A 72 -7.28 9.08 -6.79
N ALA A 73 -8.49 8.63 -6.48
CA ALA A 73 -9.05 8.71 -5.13
C ALA A 73 -8.19 7.95 -4.12
N PHE A 74 -7.76 6.72 -4.44
CA PHE A 74 -6.85 5.96 -3.59
C PHE A 74 -5.50 6.67 -3.38
N ALA A 75 -4.93 7.28 -4.42
CA ALA A 75 -3.70 8.05 -4.28
C ALA A 75 -3.88 9.23 -3.32
N VAL A 76 -4.94 10.03 -3.50
CA VAL A 76 -5.20 11.23 -2.70
C VAL A 76 -5.54 10.87 -1.25
N VAL A 77 -6.43 9.90 -1.03
CA VAL A 77 -6.83 9.48 0.33
C VAL A 77 -5.66 8.87 1.06
N GLY A 78 -4.93 7.94 0.43
CA GLY A 78 -3.77 7.32 1.04
C GLY A 78 -2.67 8.33 1.38
N PHE A 79 -2.35 9.25 0.45
CA PHE A 79 -1.37 10.31 0.69
C PHE A 79 -1.80 11.23 1.85
N SER A 80 -3.07 11.66 1.87
CA SER A 80 -3.60 12.55 2.90
C SER A 80 -3.52 11.92 4.29
N ILE A 81 -3.81 10.62 4.42
CA ILE A 81 -3.72 9.89 5.68
C ILE A 81 -2.26 9.83 6.16
N VAL A 82 -1.32 9.50 5.26
CA VAL A 82 0.08 9.31 5.63
C VAL A 82 0.73 10.62 6.07
N VAL A 83 0.49 11.71 5.33
CA VAL A 83 1.00 13.05 5.64
C VAL A 83 0.51 13.54 7.01
N SER A 84 -0.77 13.33 7.31
CA SER A 84 -1.39 13.83 8.54
C SER A 84 -1.04 13.01 9.79
N ASN A 85 -0.70 11.72 9.66
CA ASN A 85 -0.60 10.82 10.82
C ASN A 85 0.78 10.18 11.05
N PHE A 86 1.65 10.08 10.04
CA PHE A 86 2.87 9.26 10.10
C PHE A 86 4.18 10.02 9.83
N GLY A 87 4.10 11.32 9.55
CA GLY A 87 5.25 12.19 9.39
C GLY A 87 5.98 12.06 8.03
N PRO A 88 7.02 12.86 7.80
CA PRO A 88 7.64 13.02 6.49
C PRO A 88 8.37 11.78 5.99
N PHE A 89 8.96 10.98 6.89
CA PHE A 89 9.72 9.79 6.51
C PHE A 89 8.82 8.69 5.93
N ILE A 90 7.77 8.29 6.64
CA ILE A 90 6.80 7.30 6.13
C ILE A 90 6.09 7.83 4.88
N THR A 91 5.79 9.14 4.83
CA THR A 91 5.26 9.78 3.62
C THR A 91 6.18 9.58 2.42
N SER A 92 7.48 9.78 2.59
CA SER A 92 8.46 9.57 1.51
C SER A 92 8.51 8.11 1.06
N LEU A 93 8.48 7.15 1.98
CA LEU A 93 8.47 5.72 1.64
C LEU A 93 7.19 5.33 0.89
N TYR A 94 6.05 5.86 1.33
CA TYR A 94 4.75 5.65 0.69
C TYR A 94 4.76 6.21 -0.74
N CYS A 95 5.22 7.44 -0.92
CA CYS A 95 5.35 8.07 -2.25
C CYS A 95 6.30 7.30 -3.16
N LEU A 96 7.43 6.81 -2.63
CA LEU A 96 8.36 5.96 -3.36
C LEU A 96 7.70 4.65 -3.81
N GLY A 97 6.88 4.04 -2.95
CA GLY A 97 6.09 2.85 -3.32
C GLY A 97 5.11 3.10 -4.47
N LEU A 98 4.36 4.21 -4.42
CA LEU A 98 3.46 4.62 -5.50
C LEU A 98 4.23 4.92 -6.81
N PHE A 99 5.35 5.60 -6.71
CA PHE A 99 6.21 5.93 -7.85
C PHE A 99 6.76 4.67 -8.53
N LEU A 100 7.30 3.72 -7.75
CA LEU A 100 7.79 2.44 -8.28
C LEU A 100 6.65 1.62 -8.91
N GLY A 101 5.46 1.61 -8.30
CA GLY A 101 4.28 0.97 -8.88
C GLY A 101 3.84 1.62 -10.19
N THR A 102 3.97 2.94 -10.30
CA THR A 102 3.66 3.69 -11.53
C THR A 102 4.64 3.33 -12.65
N ILE A 103 5.95 3.41 -12.40
CA ILE A 103 6.98 3.08 -13.40
C ILE A 103 6.90 1.60 -13.83
N TYR A 104 6.45 0.73 -12.94
CA TYR A 104 6.20 -0.67 -13.24
C TYR A 104 5.12 -0.87 -14.33
N SER A 105 4.00 -0.13 -14.25
CA SER A 105 2.83 -0.33 -15.12
C SER A 105 2.71 0.64 -16.30
N VAL A 106 3.18 1.88 -16.17
CA VAL A 106 2.90 2.99 -17.10
C VAL A 106 3.97 3.10 -18.22
N PRO A 107 3.58 3.31 -19.50
CA PRO A 107 4.50 3.67 -20.58
C PRO A 107 5.12 5.06 -20.37
N PRO A 108 6.39 5.31 -20.71
CA PRO A 108 7.26 4.50 -21.57
C PRO A 108 8.06 3.41 -20.85
N PHE A 109 8.20 3.48 -19.51
CA PHE A 109 9.11 2.60 -18.77
C PHE A 109 8.61 1.16 -18.67
N ARG A 110 7.33 0.97 -18.31
CA ARG A 110 6.63 -0.33 -18.15
C ARG A 110 7.58 -1.46 -17.76
N LEU A 111 8.29 -1.28 -16.63
CA LEU A 111 9.44 -2.11 -16.25
C LEU A 111 9.09 -3.58 -16.03
N LYS A 112 7.80 -3.91 -15.88
CA LYS A 112 7.26 -5.28 -15.94
C LYS A 112 7.69 -6.07 -17.18
N ARG A 113 8.10 -5.41 -18.27
CA ARG A 113 8.63 -6.06 -19.49
C ARG A 113 10.01 -6.68 -19.28
N TYR A 114 10.79 -6.18 -18.32
CA TYR A 114 12.14 -6.66 -18.02
C TYR A 114 12.10 -7.52 -16.75
N PRO A 115 12.35 -8.84 -16.83
CA PRO A 115 12.21 -9.75 -15.69
C PRO A 115 13.01 -9.33 -14.45
N VAL A 116 14.25 -8.87 -14.64
CA VAL A 116 15.12 -8.42 -13.55
C VAL A 116 14.59 -7.15 -12.89
N ALA A 117 14.20 -6.14 -13.66
CA ALA A 117 13.65 -4.90 -13.11
C ALA A 117 12.30 -5.15 -12.39
N ALA A 118 11.44 -5.99 -12.97
CA ALA A 118 10.19 -6.41 -12.35
C ALA A 118 10.43 -7.10 -10.99
N PHE A 119 11.38 -8.03 -10.94
CA PHE A 119 11.75 -8.71 -9.71
C PHE A 119 12.27 -7.73 -8.65
N LEU A 120 13.20 -6.83 -9.03
CA LEU A 120 13.75 -5.83 -8.11
C LEU A 120 12.68 -4.89 -7.56
N ILE A 121 11.74 -4.45 -8.38
CA ILE A 121 10.63 -3.59 -7.91
C ILE A 121 9.74 -4.34 -6.93
N ILE A 122 9.37 -5.58 -7.24
CA ILE A 122 8.51 -6.38 -6.35
C ILE A 122 9.22 -6.66 -5.02
N ALA A 123 10.49 -7.07 -5.06
CA ALA A 123 11.31 -7.28 -3.87
C ALA A 123 11.44 -5.99 -3.04
N THR A 124 11.63 -4.85 -3.69
CA THR A 124 11.76 -3.56 -3.01
C THR A 124 10.44 -3.10 -2.38
N VAL A 125 9.34 -3.11 -3.14
CA VAL A 125 8.03 -2.58 -2.70
C VAL A 125 7.38 -3.52 -1.68
N ARG A 126 7.24 -4.81 -2.02
CA ARG A 126 6.57 -5.79 -1.14
C ARG A 126 7.51 -6.40 -0.12
N GLY A 127 8.75 -6.68 -0.49
CA GLY A 127 9.72 -7.31 0.42
C GLY A 127 10.26 -6.33 1.45
N PHE A 128 10.76 -5.16 1.03
CA PHE A 128 11.41 -4.22 1.93
C PHE A 128 10.49 -3.08 2.41
N LEU A 129 10.04 -2.20 1.51
CA LEU A 129 9.34 -0.95 1.83
C LEU A 129 8.12 -1.16 2.72
N LEU A 130 7.26 -2.12 2.38
CA LEU A 130 6.05 -2.42 3.17
C LEU A 130 6.39 -2.89 4.59
N ASN A 131 7.25 -3.90 4.71
CA ASN A 131 7.61 -4.48 6.01
C ASN A 131 8.37 -3.48 6.89
N PHE A 132 9.35 -2.79 6.31
CA PHE A 132 10.13 -1.76 6.98
C PHE A 132 9.24 -0.59 7.40
N GLY A 133 8.35 -0.11 6.52
CA GLY A 133 7.44 0.99 6.81
C GLY A 133 6.49 0.69 7.97
N VAL A 134 5.89 -0.50 8.00
CA VAL A 134 5.01 -0.95 9.09
C VAL A 134 5.78 -1.08 10.40
N TYR A 135 6.98 -1.68 10.37
CA TYR A 135 7.81 -1.84 11.56
C TYR A 135 8.24 -0.48 12.14
N TYR A 136 8.72 0.43 11.28
CA TYR A 136 9.10 1.78 11.68
C TYR A 136 7.90 2.55 12.25
N ALA A 137 6.76 2.54 11.56
CA ALA A 137 5.55 3.24 11.99
C ALA A 137 5.04 2.71 13.34
N THR A 138 5.12 1.40 13.56
CA THR A 138 4.73 0.76 14.83
C THR A 138 5.64 1.19 15.98
N ARG A 139 6.96 1.16 15.79
CA ARG A 139 7.91 1.62 16.82
C ARG A 139 7.76 3.11 17.12
N ALA A 140 7.61 3.92 16.09
CA ALA A 140 7.37 5.36 16.23
C ALA A 140 6.06 5.65 16.97
N ALA A 141 5.00 4.87 16.73
CA ALA A 141 3.74 4.99 17.46
C ALA A 141 3.90 4.62 18.94
N LEU A 142 4.75 3.63 19.26
CA LEU A 142 5.08 3.24 20.63
C LEU A 142 6.08 4.17 21.33
N GLY A 143 6.56 5.24 20.65
CA GLY A 143 7.60 6.13 21.20
C GLY A 143 8.97 5.48 21.33
N LEU A 144 9.19 4.33 20.68
CA LEU A 144 10.44 3.59 20.72
C LEU A 144 11.38 4.06 19.62
N THR A 145 12.67 4.17 19.93
CA THR A 145 13.70 4.40 18.91
C THR A 145 13.78 3.22 17.96
N PHE A 146 14.05 3.49 16.69
CA PHE A 146 14.21 2.45 15.68
C PHE A 146 15.42 1.56 16.01
N GLN A 147 15.27 0.24 15.86
CA GLN A 147 16.34 -0.74 16.09
C GLN A 147 16.32 -1.81 15.00
N TRP A 148 17.50 -2.14 14.47
CA TRP A 148 17.74 -3.12 13.39
C TRP A 148 17.81 -4.59 13.84
N ARG A 149 17.51 -4.90 15.11
CA ARG A 149 17.72 -6.24 15.70
C ARG A 149 16.86 -7.32 15.06
#